data_AF-A0A925ZUC3-F1
#
_entry.id   AF-A0A925ZUC3-F1
#
_cell.length_a   1.000
_cell.length_b   1.000
_cell.length_c   1.000
_cell.angle_alpha   90.00
_cell.angle_beta   90.00
_cell.angle_gamma   90.00
#
_symmetry.space_group_name_H-M   'P 1'
#
loop_
_entity.id
_entity.type
_entity.pdbx_description
1 polymer ?
#
loop_
_entity_poly.entity_id
_entity_poly.type
_entity_poly.pdbx_seq_one_letter_code
_entity_poly.pdbx_strand_id
1 'polypeptide(L)'
;MATTQRGEMNQTPLERLGLNSTALALIPLAIAINIAIGQLATGLPFYLDSIGTVLVGALLGPWMGLLTGVLANVIWTLLGNPIPIYFAYVAGIIGLIAGFAGRWGAFTRPSPRWVSALVGGAFLFALTLFLLMFLNRNPDPTAFPPFPTSVELLQRFWYAFLITTIAGAAGGYFVFQRGGYAGLVGLITGVVAAVLSAPMAAYVFGGVTGAGTDLLVAAFRASGGSIIESTFAQGVASDPFDKMTSFLIVWLIIQSLPRRLLGRFPNTRKAQ
;
A
#
# COMPACT_ATOMS: atom_id res chain seq x y z
N MET A 1 -5.38 -14.81 -44.63
CA MET A 1 -4.25 -15.15 -43.72
C MET A 1 -3.05 -14.18 -43.83
N ALA A 2 -2.72 -13.62 -45.00
CA ALA A 2 -1.59 -12.69 -45.14
C ALA A 2 -1.84 -11.23 -44.66
N THR A 3 -3.10 -10.79 -44.56
CA THR A 3 -3.48 -9.44 -44.10
C THR A 3 -3.39 -9.25 -42.58
N THR A 4 -3.62 -10.32 -41.81
CA THR A 4 -3.56 -10.29 -40.34
C THR A 4 -2.11 -10.15 -39.84
N GLN A 5 -1.15 -10.79 -40.51
CA GLN A 5 0.27 -10.72 -40.13
C GLN A 5 0.92 -9.37 -40.46
N ARG A 6 0.43 -8.64 -41.47
CA ARG A 6 0.96 -7.31 -41.83
C ARG A 6 0.60 -6.23 -40.81
N GLY A 7 -0.50 -6.39 -40.07
CA GLY A 7 -0.92 -5.47 -39.01
C GLY A 7 -0.09 -5.56 -37.74
N GLU A 8 0.43 -6.75 -37.40
CA GLU A 8 1.25 -6.98 -36.21
C GLU A 8 2.69 -6.44 -36.37
N MET A 9 3.19 -6.38 -37.60
CA MET A 9 4.54 -5.87 -37.89
C MET A 9 4.67 -4.35 -37.77
N ASN A 10 3.57 -3.59 -37.89
CA ASN A 10 3.57 -2.12 -37.82
C ASN A 10 3.16 -1.56 -36.43
N GLN A 11 2.86 -2.43 -35.47
CA GLN A 11 2.59 -1.99 -34.10
C GLN A 11 3.88 -1.64 -33.39
N THR A 12 3.88 -0.48 -32.71
CA THR A 12 4.97 -0.14 -31.78
C THR A 12 5.06 -1.20 -30.67
N PRO A 13 6.23 -1.39 -30.03
CA PRO A 13 6.37 -2.33 -28.91
C PRO A 13 5.32 -2.11 -27.80
N LEU A 14 4.87 -0.87 -27.60
CA LEU A 14 3.87 -0.49 -26.61
C LEU A 14 2.43 -0.88 -27.04
N GLU A 15 2.12 -0.79 -28.33
CA GLU A 15 0.84 -1.24 -28.87
C GLU A 15 0.70 -2.77 -28.80
N ARG A 16 1.82 -3.51 -28.96
CA ARG A 16 1.87 -4.97 -28.74
C ARG A 16 1.58 -5.37 -27.29
N LEU A 17 1.87 -4.48 -26.33
CA LEU A 17 1.51 -4.64 -24.92
C LEU A 17 0.05 -4.22 -24.64
N GLY A 18 -0.69 -3.75 -25.65
CA GLY A 18 -2.07 -3.29 -25.55
C GLY A 18 -2.24 -1.93 -24.89
N LEU A 19 -1.17 -1.14 -24.77
CA LEU A 19 -1.17 0.20 -24.18
C LEU A 19 -1.60 1.25 -25.21
N ASN A 20 -2.65 2.01 -24.90
CA ASN A 20 -3.09 3.16 -25.70
C ASN A 20 -2.65 4.48 -25.05
N SER A 21 -2.90 5.61 -25.71
CA SER A 21 -2.52 6.94 -25.21
C SER A 21 -3.09 7.24 -23.82
N THR A 22 -4.29 6.74 -23.48
CA THR A 22 -4.87 6.88 -22.14
C THR A 22 -4.10 6.06 -21.09
N ALA A 23 -3.66 4.86 -21.44
CA ALA A 23 -2.81 4.03 -20.58
C ALA A 23 -1.44 4.68 -20.33
N LEU A 24 -0.83 5.30 -21.35
CA LEU A 24 0.45 5.99 -21.21
C LEU A 24 0.33 7.28 -20.38
N ALA A 25 -0.77 8.03 -20.52
CA ALA A 25 -1.00 9.25 -19.74
C ALA A 25 -1.23 8.99 -18.23
N LEU A 26 -1.68 7.78 -17.86
CA LEU A 26 -1.92 7.42 -16.47
C LEU A 26 -0.61 7.32 -15.66
N ILE A 27 0.49 6.92 -16.29
CA ILE A 27 1.79 6.69 -15.62
C ILE A 27 2.35 8.00 -15.01
N PRO A 28 2.55 9.10 -15.77
CA PRO A 28 3.07 10.34 -15.19
C PRO A 28 2.10 10.95 -14.17
N LEU A 29 0.79 10.82 -14.38
CA LEU A 29 -0.21 11.26 -13.39
C LEU A 29 -0.10 10.48 -12.08
N ALA A 30 0.02 9.16 -12.15
CA ALA A 30 0.20 8.29 -10.99
C ALA A 30 1.48 8.61 -10.22
N ILE A 31 2.58 8.88 -10.93
CA ILE A 31 3.84 9.33 -10.32
C ILE A 31 3.64 10.66 -9.59
N ALA A 32 3.02 11.64 -10.24
CA ALA A 32 2.75 12.94 -9.62
C ALA A 32 1.89 12.82 -8.36
N ILE A 33 0.85 11.97 -8.39
CA ILE A 33 -0.01 11.70 -7.22
C ILE A 33 0.79 11.09 -6.07
N ASN A 34 1.63 10.08 -6.35
CA ASN A 34 2.45 9.44 -5.31
C ASN A 34 3.38 10.45 -4.63
N ILE A 35 4.05 11.30 -5.41
CA ILE A 35 4.96 12.32 -4.89
C ILE A 35 4.19 13.36 -4.08
N ALA A 36 3.06 13.85 -4.60
CA ALA A 36 2.26 14.85 -3.91
C ALA A 36 1.72 14.32 -2.57
N ILE A 37 1.14 13.11 -2.56
CA ILE A 37 0.64 12.49 -1.33
C ILE A 37 1.79 12.19 -0.38
N GLY A 38 2.90 11.65 -0.86
CA GLY A 38 4.07 11.35 -0.03
C GLY A 38 4.65 12.59 0.65
N GLN A 39 4.66 13.75 -0.03
CA GLN A 39 5.05 15.02 0.59
C GLN A 39 4.06 15.47 1.66
N LEU A 40 2.75 15.41 1.36
CA LEU A 40 1.69 15.78 2.32
C LEU A 40 1.63 14.85 3.54
N ALA A 41 2.08 13.60 3.38
CA ALA A 41 2.11 12.59 4.42
C ALA A 41 3.36 12.66 5.31
N THR A 42 4.29 13.59 5.05
CA THR A 42 5.50 13.74 5.88
C THR A 42 5.11 14.02 7.33
N GLY A 43 5.58 13.18 8.25
CA GLY A 43 5.26 13.25 9.68
C GLY A 43 3.92 12.62 10.08
N LEU A 44 3.12 12.13 9.13
CA LEU A 44 1.95 11.31 9.41
C LEU A 44 2.35 9.83 9.64
N PRO A 45 1.53 9.07 10.38
CA PRO A 45 1.78 7.65 10.64
C PRO A 45 1.48 6.71 9.45
N PHE A 46 1.15 7.25 8.28
CA PHE A 46 0.84 6.52 7.04
C PHE A 46 1.36 7.31 5.85
N TYR A 47 1.80 6.63 4.79
CA TYR A 47 2.48 7.27 3.66
C TYR A 47 1.55 7.49 2.46
N LEU A 48 0.65 6.54 2.18
CA LEU A 48 -0.31 6.53 1.07
C LEU A 48 0.30 6.83 -0.32
N ASP A 49 1.62 6.67 -0.42
CA ASP A 49 2.48 7.00 -1.56
C ASP A 49 2.42 5.98 -2.70
N SER A 50 1.58 4.96 -2.55
CA SER A 50 1.52 3.82 -3.46
C SER A 50 0.19 3.75 -4.21
N ILE A 51 -0.74 4.69 -4.01
CA ILE A 51 -2.05 4.68 -4.66
C ILE A 51 -1.91 4.71 -6.20
N GLY A 52 -1.07 5.59 -6.74
CA GLY A 52 -0.81 5.69 -8.18
C GLY A 52 -0.13 4.44 -8.72
N THR A 53 0.85 3.90 -7.99
CA THR A 53 1.57 2.67 -8.35
C THR A 53 0.62 1.47 -8.42
N VAL A 54 -0.24 1.32 -7.41
CA VAL A 54 -1.24 0.24 -7.33
C VAL A 54 -2.29 0.42 -8.43
N LEU A 55 -2.74 1.65 -8.71
CA LEU A 55 -3.69 1.95 -9.77
C LEU A 55 -3.13 1.57 -11.15
N VAL A 56 -1.90 1.97 -11.45
CA VAL A 56 -1.23 1.62 -12.71
C VAL A 56 -1.02 0.11 -12.81
N GLY A 57 -0.56 -0.55 -11.74
CA GLY A 57 -0.44 -1.99 -11.70
C GLY A 57 -1.77 -2.67 -12.01
N ALA A 58 -2.82 -2.33 -11.24
CA ALA A 58 -4.15 -2.91 -11.36
C ALA A 58 -4.73 -2.78 -12.77
N LEU A 59 -4.57 -1.64 -13.43
CA LEU A 59 -5.14 -1.36 -14.75
C LEU A 59 -4.26 -1.82 -15.92
N LEU A 60 -2.94 -1.60 -15.85
CA LEU A 60 -2.02 -1.78 -16.98
C LEU A 60 -1.20 -3.08 -16.91
N GLY A 61 -1.07 -3.68 -15.73
CA GLY A 61 -0.37 -4.96 -15.53
C GLY A 61 0.88 -4.87 -14.65
N PRO A 62 1.46 -6.04 -14.30
CA PRO A 62 2.55 -6.16 -13.33
C PRO A 62 3.77 -5.30 -13.70
N TRP A 63 4.21 -5.36 -14.96
CA TRP A 63 5.41 -4.65 -15.41
C TRP A 63 5.25 -3.13 -15.40
N MET A 64 4.06 -2.65 -15.76
CA MET A 64 3.77 -1.22 -15.71
C MET A 64 3.67 -0.72 -14.28
N GLY A 65 3.04 -1.49 -13.38
CA GLY A 65 3.04 -1.19 -11.95
C GLY A 65 4.45 -1.13 -11.37
N LEU A 66 5.31 -2.12 -11.69
CA LEU A 66 6.70 -2.14 -11.27
C LEU A 66 7.45 -0.89 -11.74
N LEU A 67 7.36 -0.60 -13.04
CA LEU A 67 8.01 0.56 -13.64
C LEU A 67 7.55 1.85 -12.97
N THR A 68 6.24 2.03 -12.77
CA THR A 68 5.68 3.21 -12.11
C THR A 68 6.19 3.36 -10.68
N GLY A 69 6.25 2.28 -9.90
CA GLY A 69 6.76 2.32 -8.52
C GLY A 69 8.23 2.72 -8.45
N VAL A 70 9.08 2.15 -9.30
CA VAL A 70 10.50 2.50 -9.40
C VAL A 70 10.66 3.95 -9.84
N LEU A 71 10.00 4.35 -10.94
CA LEU A 71 10.11 5.70 -11.48
C LEU A 71 9.59 6.76 -10.50
N ALA A 72 8.52 6.49 -9.75
CA ALA A 72 8.00 7.44 -8.77
C ALA A 72 9.07 7.80 -7.72
N ASN A 73 9.78 6.80 -7.20
CA ASN A 73 10.83 7.00 -6.20
C ASN A 73 12.09 7.64 -6.80
N VAL A 74 12.50 7.23 -8.01
CA VAL A 74 13.63 7.86 -8.71
C VAL A 74 13.35 9.34 -8.98
N ILE A 75 12.18 9.66 -9.54
CA ILE A 75 11.81 11.03 -9.87
C ILE A 75 11.70 11.88 -8.61
N TRP A 76 11.08 11.37 -7.54
CA TRP A 76 11.04 12.09 -6.27
C TRP A 76 12.46 12.42 -5.76
N THR A 77 13.40 11.50 -5.94
CA THR A 77 14.79 11.77 -5.59
C THR A 77 15.45 12.84 -6.46
N LEU A 78 15.19 12.84 -7.76
CA LEU A 78 15.66 13.90 -8.66
C LEU A 78 15.04 15.27 -8.34
N LEU A 79 13.88 15.30 -7.68
CA LEU A 79 13.23 16.53 -7.21
C LEU A 79 13.74 17.02 -5.84
N GLY A 80 14.77 16.38 -5.27
CA GLY A 80 15.50 16.88 -4.10
C GLY A 80 15.32 16.08 -2.80
N ASN A 81 14.57 14.98 -2.79
CA ASN A 81 14.47 14.10 -1.62
C ASN A 81 15.39 12.87 -1.75
N PRO A 82 16.50 12.76 -0.98
CA PRO A 82 17.46 11.67 -1.18
C PRO A 82 16.97 10.30 -0.69
N ILE A 83 15.85 10.22 0.04
CA ILE A 83 15.40 8.99 0.74
C ILE A 83 14.64 8.01 -0.17
N PRO A 84 13.66 8.43 -1.00
CA PRO A 84 12.83 7.54 -1.83
C PRO A 84 13.60 6.55 -2.71
N ILE A 85 14.74 6.93 -3.30
CA ILE A 85 15.52 6.03 -4.16
C ILE A 85 15.86 4.69 -3.52
N TYR A 86 16.10 4.68 -2.20
CA TYR A 86 16.43 3.49 -1.43
C TYR A 86 15.24 2.53 -1.30
N PHE A 87 14.01 3.01 -1.47
CA PHE A 87 12.78 2.21 -1.43
C PHE A 87 12.17 1.96 -2.82
N ALA A 88 12.85 2.37 -3.90
CA ALA A 88 12.35 2.22 -5.26
C ALA A 88 12.03 0.76 -5.63
N TYR A 89 12.82 -0.20 -5.15
CA TYR A 89 12.57 -1.63 -5.37
C TYR A 89 11.32 -2.12 -4.61
N VAL A 90 11.08 -1.62 -3.39
CA VAL A 90 9.87 -1.94 -2.60
C VAL A 90 8.63 -1.45 -3.34
N ALA A 91 8.64 -0.18 -3.79
CA ALA A 91 7.56 0.38 -4.58
C ALA A 91 7.34 -0.36 -5.91
N GLY A 92 8.42 -0.77 -6.58
CA GLY A 92 8.35 -1.61 -7.77
C GLY A 92 7.66 -2.95 -7.49
N ILE A 93 8.01 -3.61 -6.39
CA ILE A 93 7.39 -4.89 -6.00
C ILE A 93 5.91 -4.71 -5.63
N ILE A 94 5.55 -3.62 -4.94
CA ILE A 94 4.15 -3.27 -4.66
C ILE A 94 3.35 -3.15 -5.96
N GLY A 95 3.89 -2.42 -6.95
CA GLY A 95 3.27 -2.27 -8.26
C GLY A 95 3.16 -3.58 -9.05
N LEU A 96 4.18 -4.44 -8.94
CA LEU A 96 4.18 -5.77 -9.52
C LEU A 96 3.04 -6.63 -8.94
N ILE A 97 2.92 -6.68 -7.61
CA ILE A 97 1.87 -7.42 -6.91
C ILE A 97 0.49 -6.87 -7.28
N ALA A 98 0.32 -5.54 -7.28
CA ALA A 98 -0.92 -4.89 -7.70
C ALA A 98 -1.31 -5.27 -9.13
N GLY A 99 -0.35 -5.40 -10.04
CA GLY A 99 -0.65 -5.82 -11.41
C GLY A 99 -1.00 -7.29 -11.57
N PHE A 100 -0.40 -8.19 -10.79
CA PHE A 100 -0.86 -9.58 -10.74
C PHE A 100 -2.25 -9.69 -10.12
N ALA A 101 -2.53 -8.92 -9.07
CA ALA A 101 -3.83 -8.82 -8.45
C ALA A 101 -4.89 -8.27 -9.40
N GLY A 102 -4.54 -7.26 -10.21
CA GLY A 102 -5.36 -6.74 -11.31
C GLY A 102 -5.72 -7.81 -12.33
N ARG A 103 -4.74 -8.62 -12.76
CA ARG A 103 -4.97 -9.76 -13.67
C ARG A 103 -5.84 -10.84 -13.06
N TRP A 104 -5.66 -11.12 -11.78
CA TRP A 104 -6.52 -12.05 -11.03
C TRP A 104 -7.92 -11.49 -10.80
N GLY A 105 -8.12 -10.19 -10.96
CA GLY A 105 -9.42 -9.53 -10.77
C GLY A 105 -9.72 -9.17 -9.31
N ALA A 106 -8.71 -9.02 -8.45
CA ALA A 106 -8.88 -8.59 -7.06
C ALA A 106 -9.72 -7.29 -6.93
N PHE A 107 -9.61 -6.42 -7.94
CA PHE A 107 -10.27 -5.10 -7.96
C PHE A 107 -11.64 -5.10 -8.67
N THR A 108 -12.00 -6.17 -9.36
CA THR A 108 -13.22 -6.24 -10.21
C THR A 108 -14.15 -7.37 -9.82
N ARG A 109 -13.61 -8.51 -9.39
CA ARG A 109 -14.38 -9.67 -8.95
C ARG A 109 -15.04 -9.37 -7.60
N PRO A 110 -16.34 -9.69 -7.43
CA PRO A 110 -17.00 -9.47 -6.16
C PRO A 110 -16.49 -10.47 -5.13
N SER A 111 -15.93 -9.97 -4.03
CA SER A 111 -15.63 -10.82 -2.87
C SER A 111 -16.87 -11.09 -2.03
N PRO A 112 -16.91 -12.22 -1.30
CA PRO A 112 -17.92 -12.44 -0.28
C PRO A 112 -17.87 -11.35 0.79
N ARG A 113 -19.03 -10.86 1.24
CA ARG A 113 -19.12 -9.77 2.23
C ARG A 113 -18.41 -10.07 3.55
N TRP A 114 -18.37 -11.34 3.96
CA TRP A 114 -17.66 -11.75 5.17
C TRP A 114 -16.14 -11.55 5.04
N VAL A 115 -15.56 -11.67 3.84
CA VAL A 115 -14.14 -11.35 3.61
C VAL A 115 -13.90 -9.87 3.81
N SER A 116 -14.75 -9.02 3.23
CA SER A 116 -14.69 -7.57 3.44
C SER A 116 -14.84 -7.20 4.92
N ALA A 117 -15.71 -7.91 5.66
CA ALA A 117 -15.87 -7.74 7.11
C ALA A 117 -14.60 -8.12 7.89
N LEU A 118 -13.97 -9.26 7.58
CA LEU A 118 -12.70 -9.64 8.22
C LEU A 118 -11.59 -8.62 7.96
N VAL A 119 -11.47 -8.17 6.71
CA VAL A 119 -10.52 -7.13 6.30
C VAL A 119 -10.77 -5.84 7.08
N GLY A 120 -12.02 -5.36 7.15
CA GLY A 120 -12.37 -4.13 7.86
C GLY A 120 -12.19 -4.26 9.38
N GLY A 121 -12.50 -5.41 9.97
CA GLY A 121 -12.28 -5.69 11.38
C GLY A 121 -10.79 -5.71 11.73
N ALA A 122 -9.99 -6.44 10.95
CA ALA A 122 -8.54 -6.47 11.11
C ALA A 122 -7.91 -5.08 10.93
N PHE A 123 -8.41 -4.29 9.97
CA PHE A 123 -7.98 -2.92 9.73
C PHE A 123 -8.17 -2.02 10.96
N LEU A 124 -9.39 -1.94 11.47
CA LEU A 124 -9.67 -1.05 12.60
C LEU A 124 -9.08 -1.58 13.90
N PHE A 125 -8.95 -2.90 14.07
CA PHE A 125 -8.18 -3.47 15.17
C PHE A 125 -6.72 -2.98 15.14
N ALA A 126 -6.04 -3.14 14.00
CA ALA A 126 -4.65 -2.73 13.83
C ALA A 126 -4.49 -1.21 13.99
N LEU A 127 -5.40 -0.41 13.41
CA LEU A 127 -5.41 1.04 13.57
C LEU A 127 -5.62 1.46 15.03
N THR A 128 -6.50 0.77 15.75
CA THR A 128 -6.76 1.05 17.17
C THR A 128 -5.52 0.74 18.01
N LEU A 129 -4.88 -0.41 17.79
CA LEU A 129 -3.63 -0.76 18.45
C LEU A 129 -2.58 0.32 18.21
N PHE A 130 -2.41 0.69 16.94
CA PHE A 130 -1.45 1.68 16.51
C PHE A 130 -1.71 3.06 17.13
N LEU A 131 -2.94 3.59 17.05
CA LEU A 131 -3.28 4.89 17.61
C LEU A 131 -3.14 4.91 19.14
N LEU A 132 -3.61 3.86 19.83
CA LEU A 132 -3.50 3.79 21.29
C LEU A 132 -2.05 3.69 21.74
N MET A 133 -1.19 3.04 20.96
CA MET A 133 0.26 3.02 21.21
C MET A 133 0.81 4.45 21.24
N PHE A 134 0.53 5.28 20.22
CA PHE A 134 0.99 6.68 20.19
C PHE A 134 0.32 7.57 21.24
N LEU A 135 -0.98 7.45 21.44
CA LEU A 135 -1.74 8.29 22.37
C LEU A 135 -1.39 8.02 23.83
N ASN A 136 -0.96 6.80 24.15
CA ASN A 136 -0.55 6.39 25.49
C ASN A 136 0.97 6.24 25.62
N ARG A 137 1.74 6.85 24.71
CA ARG A 137 3.20 6.87 24.83
C ARG A 137 3.62 7.49 26.17
N ASN A 138 4.73 7.01 26.71
CA ASN A 138 5.27 7.54 27.95
C ASN A 138 5.70 9.01 27.72
N PRO A 139 5.21 9.97 28.53
CA PRO A 139 5.56 11.39 28.35
C PRO A 139 7.02 11.68 28.69
N ASP A 140 7.65 10.84 29.51
CA ASP A 140 9.08 10.90 29.78
C ASP A 140 9.87 10.28 28.61
N PRO A 141 10.69 11.06 27.88
CA PRO A 141 11.51 10.58 26.76
C PRO A 141 12.54 9.52 27.16
N THR A 142 12.82 9.38 28.44
CA THR A 142 13.79 8.43 28.99
C THR A 142 13.16 7.19 29.60
N ALA A 143 11.82 7.17 29.74
CA ALA A 143 11.11 6.05 30.34
C ALA A 143 11.08 4.81 29.43
N PHE A 144 11.26 3.65 30.06
CA PHE A 144 11.31 2.37 29.38
C PHE A 144 10.25 1.39 29.92
N PRO A 145 9.34 0.85 29.08
CA PRO A 145 9.21 1.09 27.64
C PRO A 145 8.58 2.46 27.31
N PRO A 146 9.02 3.11 26.21
CA PRO A 146 8.50 4.41 25.78
C PRO A 146 7.08 4.32 25.21
N PHE A 147 6.63 3.12 24.83
CA PHE A 147 5.27 2.84 24.39
C PHE A 147 4.71 1.65 25.19
N PRO A 148 3.41 1.65 25.47
CA PRO A 148 2.77 0.56 26.20
C PRO A 148 2.79 -0.73 25.37
N THR A 149 2.85 -1.87 26.06
CA THR A 149 2.82 -3.17 25.37
C THR A 149 1.44 -3.43 24.77
N SER A 150 1.37 -4.25 23.71
CA SER A 150 0.09 -4.64 23.11
C SER A 150 -0.84 -5.32 24.12
N VAL A 151 -0.28 -6.10 25.05
CA VAL A 151 -1.02 -6.76 26.13
C VAL A 151 -1.62 -5.73 27.10
N GLU A 152 -0.84 -4.73 27.52
CA GLU A 152 -1.32 -3.66 28.40
C GLU A 152 -2.44 -2.87 27.73
N LEU A 153 -2.27 -2.50 26.45
CA LEU A 153 -3.31 -1.81 25.69
C LEU A 153 -4.57 -2.65 25.56
N LEU A 154 -4.44 -3.94 25.24
CA LEU A 154 -5.57 -4.86 25.11
C LEU A 154 -6.31 -5.02 26.44
N GLN A 155 -5.61 -5.09 27.57
CA GLN A 155 -6.24 -5.19 28.89
C GLN A 155 -6.92 -3.89 29.31
N ARG A 156 -6.24 -2.75 29.10
CA ARG A 156 -6.71 -1.43 29.52
C ARG A 156 -7.84 -0.89 28.66
N PHE A 157 -7.79 -1.16 27.36
CA PHE A 157 -8.71 -0.62 26.35
C PHE A 157 -9.46 -1.72 25.59
N TRP A 158 -9.70 -2.88 26.21
CA TRP A 158 -10.37 -4.02 25.57
C TRP A 158 -11.69 -3.64 24.88
N TYR A 159 -12.45 -2.72 25.48
CA TYR A 159 -13.71 -2.21 24.94
C TYR A 159 -13.49 -1.42 23.64
N ALA A 160 -12.42 -0.62 23.55
CA ALA A 160 -12.09 0.11 22.33
C ALA A 160 -11.78 -0.85 21.19
N PHE A 161 -10.96 -1.88 21.45
CA PHE A 161 -10.68 -2.94 20.48
C PHE A 161 -11.93 -3.68 20.03
N LEU A 162 -12.82 -4.02 20.96
CA LEU A 162 -14.07 -4.70 20.62
C LEU A 162 -14.97 -3.81 19.74
N ILE A 163 -15.17 -2.55 20.15
CA ILE A 163 -16.00 -1.58 19.41
C ILE A 163 -15.43 -1.33 18.02
N THR A 164 -14.13 -1.05 17.91
CA THR A 164 -13.51 -0.72 16.60
C THR A 164 -13.43 -1.93 15.70
N THR A 165 -13.22 -3.14 16.23
CA THR A 165 -13.25 -4.37 15.42
C THR A 165 -14.66 -4.64 14.89
N ILE A 166 -15.70 -4.48 15.71
CA ILE A 166 -17.09 -4.63 15.28
C ILE A 166 -17.46 -3.54 14.27
N ALA A 167 -17.10 -2.28 14.53
CA ALA A 167 -17.33 -1.18 13.62
C ALA A 167 -16.58 -1.39 12.29
N GLY A 168 -15.37 -1.94 12.35
CA GLY A 168 -14.55 -2.26 11.19
C GLY A 168 -15.15 -3.40 10.38
N ALA A 169 -15.64 -4.44 11.06
CA ALA A 169 -16.35 -5.54 10.43
C ALA A 169 -17.66 -5.07 9.78
N ALA A 170 -18.42 -4.21 10.44
CA ALA A 170 -19.62 -3.58 9.89
C ALA A 170 -19.27 -2.70 8.68
N GLY A 171 -18.25 -1.86 8.77
CA GLY A 171 -17.75 -1.05 7.65
C GLY A 171 -17.32 -1.91 6.48
N GLY A 172 -16.57 -2.98 6.75
CA GLY A 172 -16.21 -3.98 5.76
C GLY A 172 -17.43 -4.61 5.08
N TYR A 173 -18.41 -5.03 5.87
CA TYR A 173 -19.61 -5.71 5.39
C TYR A 173 -20.55 -4.79 4.59
N PHE A 174 -20.80 -3.57 5.09
CA PHE A 174 -21.80 -2.64 4.55
C PHE A 174 -21.22 -1.58 3.60
N VAL A 175 -20.01 -1.08 3.85
CA VAL A 175 -19.37 -0.02 3.04
C VAL A 175 -18.53 -0.65 1.94
N PHE A 176 -17.56 -1.49 2.29
CA PHE A 176 -16.67 -2.09 1.29
C PHE A 176 -17.33 -3.24 0.53
N GLN A 177 -18.34 -3.89 1.11
CA GLN A 177 -19.20 -4.92 0.53
C GLN A 177 -18.43 -6.02 -0.24
N ARG A 178 -18.02 -5.72 -1.47
CA ARG A 178 -17.38 -6.61 -2.45
C ARG A 178 -15.87 -6.34 -2.63
N GLY A 179 -15.28 -5.40 -1.91
CA GLY A 179 -13.86 -5.01 -2.01
C GLY A 179 -12.86 -5.85 -1.19
N GLY A 180 -13.30 -6.87 -0.46
CA GLY A 180 -12.46 -7.70 0.41
C GLY A 180 -11.25 -8.35 -0.25
N TYR A 181 -11.31 -8.74 -1.53
CA TYR A 181 -10.13 -9.26 -2.24
C TYR A 181 -9.03 -8.21 -2.40
N ALA A 182 -9.38 -6.98 -2.74
CA ALA A 182 -8.40 -5.89 -2.84
C ALA A 182 -7.77 -5.61 -1.46
N GLY A 183 -8.58 -5.58 -0.39
CA GLY A 183 -8.07 -5.41 0.96
C GLY A 183 -7.14 -6.53 1.42
N LEU A 184 -7.49 -7.80 1.16
CA LEU A 184 -6.66 -8.96 1.49
C LEU A 184 -5.31 -8.90 0.77
N VAL A 185 -5.31 -8.61 -0.54
CA VAL A 185 -4.06 -8.47 -1.30
C VAL A 185 -3.26 -7.28 -0.80
N GLY A 186 -3.91 -6.16 -0.46
CA GLY A 186 -3.24 -5.00 0.13
C GLY A 186 -2.56 -5.33 1.46
N LEU A 187 -3.22 -6.10 2.33
CA LEU A 187 -2.65 -6.56 3.59
C LEU A 187 -1.42 -7.45 3.36
N ILE A 188 -1.50 -8.43 2.46
CA ILE A 188 -0.36 -9.28 2.08
C ILE A 188 0.77 -8.43 1.50
N THR A 189 0.44 -7.47 0.63
CA THR A 189 1.40 -6.57 0.00
C THR A 189 2.13 -5.72 1.04
N GLY A 190 1.45 -5.27 2.09
CA GLY A 190 2.09 -4.50 3.16
C GLY A 190 2.98 -5.35 4.06
N VAL A 191 2.66 -6.62 4.31
CA VAL A 191 3.59 -7.54 4.99
C VAL A 191 4.84 -7.75 4.13
N VAL A 192 4.67 -7.96 2.82
CA VAL A 192 5.80 -8.06 1.89
C VAL A 192 6.62 -6.76 1.88
N ALA A 193 5.96 -5.60 1.87
CA ALA A 193 6.63 -4.31 1.93
C ALA A 193 7.45 -4.16 3.22
N ALA A 194 6.89 -4.51 4.39
CA ALA A 194 7.57 -4.46 5.68
C ALA A 194 8.84 -5.34 5.71
N VAL A 195 8.74 -6.57 5.21
CA VAL A 195 9.88 -7.50 5.14
C VAL A 195 10.98 -6.93 4.24
N LEU A 196 10.60 -6.32 3.12
CA LEU A 196 11.54 -5.78 2.15
C LEU A 196 12.14 -4.44 2.58
N SER A 197 11.40 -3.60 3.30
CA SER A 197 11.81 -2.27 3.74
C SER A 197 12.65 -2.32 5.02
N ALA A 198 12.39 -3.27 5.92
CA ALA A 198 13.04 -3.32 7.24
C ALA A 198 14.58 -3.42 7.20
N PRO A 199 15.22 -4.27 6.35
CA PRO A 199 16.68 -4.30 6.24
C PRO A 199 17.25 -2.97 5.73
N MET A 200 16.54 -2.32 4.81
CA MET A 200 16.96 -1.06 4.23
C MET A 200 16.92 0.07 5.26
N ALA A 201 15.81 0.17 5.99
CA ALA A 201 15.67 1.10 7.10
C ALA A 201 16.72 0.86 8.19
N ALA A 202 17.03 -0.41 8.50
CA ALA A 202 17.97 -0.75 9.55
C ALA A 202 19.43 -0.42 9.18
N TYR A 203 19.90 -0.88 8.01
CA TYR A 203 21.32 -0.79 7.66
C TYR A 203 21.72 0.54 7.05
N VAL A 204 20.84 1.17 6.27
CA VAL A 204 21.17 2.44 5.57
C VAL A 204 20.83 3.66 6.42
N PHE A 205 19.76 3.57 7.22
CA PHE A 205 19.24 4.70 7.98
C PHE A 205 19.35 4.54 9.49
N GLY A 206 19.89 3.41 9.99
CA GLY A 206 19.99 3.15 11.42
C GLY A 206 18.64 3.08 12.14
N GLY A 207 17.55 2.89 11.39
CA GLY A 207 16.17 2.89 11.88
C GLY A 207 15.44 4.23 11.85
N VAL A 208 16.04 5.30 11.30
CA VAL A 208 15.42 6.63 11.22
C VAL A 208 15.44 7.14 9.78
N THR A 209 14.29 7.08 9.11
CA THR A 209 14.08 7.43 7.70
C THR A 209 13.45 8.82 7.47
N GLY A 210 13.17 9.58 8.53
CA GLY A 210 12.43 10.84 8.50
C GLY A 210 10.91 10.67 8.50
N ALA A 211 10.42 9.48 8.84
CA ALA A 211 9.00 9.15 8.81
C ALA A 211 8.31 9.28 10.16
N GLY A 212 6.99 9.50 10.14
CA GLY A 212 6.19 9.51 11.37
C GLY A 212 6.25 8.20 12.16
N THR A 213 6.55 7.09 11.49
CA THR A 213 6.70 5.75 12.09
C THR A 213 8.07 5.51 12.71
N ASP A 214 9.10 6.33 12.48
CA ASP A 214 10.44 6.11 13.03
C ASP A 214 10.46 6.18 14.57
N LEU A 215 9.50 6.90 15.16
CA LEU A 215 9.32 6.93 16.62
C LEU A 215 9.05 5.52 17.19
N LEU A 216 8.38 4.66 16.43
CA LEU A 216 8.19 3.25 16.81
C LEU A 216 9.50 2.47 16.77
N VAL A 217 10.34 2.73 15.77
CA VAL A 217 11.66 2.08 15.66
C VAL A 217 12.56 2.50 16.82
N ALA A 218 12.62 3.80 17.12
CA ALA A 218 13.37 4.32 18.26
C ALA A 218 12.91 3.68 19.58
N ALA A 219 11.61 3.46 19.72
CA ALA A 219 11.04 2.82 20.89
C ALA A 219 11.35 1.34 21.03
N PHE A 220 11.20 0.56 19.95
CA PHE A 220 11.57 -0.85 19.97
C PHE A 220 13.07 -1.01 20.22
N ARG A 221 13.89 -0.08 19.71
CA ARG A 221 15.33 -0.07 19.99
C ARG A 221 15.64 0.24 21.46
N ALA A 222 14.92 1.19 22.04
CA ALA A 222 14.99 1.46 23.48
C ALA A 222 14.58 0.23 24.31
N SER A 223 13.76 -0.68 23.75
CA SER A 223 13.43 -1.98 24.36
C SER A 223 14.47 -3.06 24.33
N GLY A 224 15.70 -2.71 23.96
CA GLY A 224 16.78 -3.66 23.79
C GLY A 224 16.60 -4.50 22.52
N GLY A 225 15.61 -4.18 21.68
CA GLY A 225 15.47 -4.75 20.35
C GLY A 225 16.64 -4.33 19.48
N SER A 226 17.15 -5.26 18.67
CA SER A 226 18.09 -4.90 17.62
C SER A 226 17.45 -3.90 16.64
N ILE A 227 18.28 -3.16 15.92
CA ILE A 227 17.77 -2.16 14.94
C ILE A 227 16.86 -2.85 13.91
N ILE A 228 17.23 -4.05 13.46
CA ILE A 228 16.46 -4.82 12.48
C ILE A 228 15.14 -5.36 13.04
N GLU A 229 15.11 -5.83 14.28
CA GLU A 229 13.86 -6.25 14.94
C GLU A 229 12.93 -5.07 15.14
N SER A 230 13.50 -3.91 15.47
CA SER A 230 12.76 -2.67 15.71
C SER A 230 12.14 -2.11 14.43
N THR A 231 12.89 -2.07 13.33
CA THR A 231 12.37 -1.64 12.01
C THR A 231 11.37 -2.64 11.46
N PHE A 232 11.60 -3.94 11.66
CA PHE A 232 10.68 -4.97 11.24
C PHE A 232 9.36 -4.93 12.00
N ALA A 233 9.41 -4.82 13.33
CA ALA A 233 8.21 -4.71 14.17
C ALA A 233 7.39 -3.47 13.82
N GLN A 234 8.05 -2.34 13.54
CA GLN A 234 7.40 -1.14 13.03
C GLN A 234 6.77 -1.38 11.66
N GLY A 235 7.51 -1.93 10.69
CA GLY A 235 7.01 -2.17 9.34
C GLY A 235 5.78 -3.08 9.33
N VAL A 236 5.81 -4.17 10.10
CA VAL A 236 4.66 -5.09 10.22
C VAL A 236 3.47 -4.43 10.90
N ALA A 237 3.69 -3.45 11.79
CA ALA A 237 2.60 -2.72 12.43
C ALA A 237 1.93 -1.69 11.49
N SER A 238 2.69 -1.01 10.61
CA SER A 238 2.17 0.11 9.80
C SER A 238 1.97 -0.21 8.32
N ASP A 239 2.86 -0.97 7.69
CA ASP A 239 2.86 -1.15 6.23
C ASP A 239 1.65 -1.96 5.73
N PRO A 240 1.18 -3.02 6.43
CA PRO A 240 -0.08 -3.70 6.09
C PRO A 240 -1.28 -2.75 6.06
N PHE A 241 -1.35 -1.81 7.00
CA PHE A 241 -2.41 -0.81 7.05
C PHE A 241 -2.33 0.17 5.86
N ASP A 242 -1.14 0.68 5.57
CA ASP A 242 -0.89 1.61 4.47
C ASP A 242 -1.23 0.98 3.10
N LYS A 243 -0.77 -0.25 2.87
CA LYS A 243 -1.00 -0.95 1.59
C LYS A 243 -2.42 -1.46 1.47
N MET A 244 -3.06 -1.89 2.56
CA MET A 244 -4.48 -2.22 2.53
C MET A 244 -5.35 -0.99 2.19
N THR A 245 -5.05 0.16 2.80
CA THR A 245 -5.74 1.43 2.48
C THR A 245 -5.54 1.79 1.01
N SER A 246 -4.31 1.75 0.52
CA SER A 246 -3.99 2.05 -0.88
C SER A 246 -4.76 1.14 -1.86
N PHE A 247 -4.82 -0.16 -1.60
CA PHE A 247 -5.55 -1.11 -2.44
C PHE A 247 -7.07 -0.90 -2.39
N LEU A 248 -7.64 -0.61 -1.23
CA LEU A 248 -9.07 -0.31 -1.09
C LEU A 248 -9.44 1.02 -1.78
N ILE A 249 -8.59 2.03 -1.70
CA ILE A 249 -8.76 3.29 -2.45
C ILE A 249 -8.74 3.01 -3.96
N VAL A 250 -7.77 2.23 -4.44
CA VAL A 250 -7.71 1.86 -5.88
C VAL A 250 -8.94 1.06 -6.30
N TRP A 251 -9.42 0.15 -5.45
CA TRP A 251 -10.68 -0.54 -5.69
C TRP A 251 -11.85 0.44 -5.85
N LEU A 252 -12.01 1.39 -4.93
CA LEU A 252 -13.06 2.43 -5.01
C LEU A 252 -12.94 3.27 -6.29
N ILE A 253 -11.72 3.67 -6.67
CA ILE A 253 -11.45 4.41 -7.91
C ILE A 253 -11.92 3.57 -9.11
N ILE A 254 -11.53 2.30 -9.19
CA ILE A 254 -11.90 1.41 -10.30
C ILE A 254 -13.41 1.22 -10.38
N GLN A 255 -14.10 1.05 -9.24
CA GLN A 255 -15.56 0.93 -9.21
C GLN A 255 -16.28 2.23 -9.61
N SER A 256 -15.64 3.38 -9.41
CA SER A 256 -16.18 4.70 -9.78
C SER A 256 -15.97 5.04 -11.26
N LEU A 257 -15.09 4.32 -11.97
CA LEU A 257 -14.79 4.58 -13.37
C LEU A 257 -15.89 4.01 -14.30
N PRO A 258 -16.35 4.77 -15.30
CA PRO A 258 -17.26 4.27 -16.32
C PRO A 258 -16.68 3.05 -17.06
N ARG A 259 -17.53 2.04 -17.34
CA ARG A 259 -17.13 0.82 -18.07
C ARG A 259 -16.41 1.10 -19.40
N ARG A 260 -16.77 2.20 -20.07
CA ARG A 260 -16.14 2.66 -21.32
C ARG A 260 -14.67 3.05 -21.14
N LEU A 261 -14.30 3.66 -20.01
CA LEU A 261 -12.92 3.99 -19.68
C LEU A 261 -12.16 2.73 -19.26
N LEU A 262 -12.79 1.86 -18.45
CA LEU A 262 -12.18 0.59 -18.07
C LEU A 262 -11.89 -0.31 -19.28
N GLY A 263 -12.74 -0.30 -20.31
CA GLY A 263 -12.48 -1.04 -21.56
C GLY A 263 -11.21 -0.61 -22.31
N ARG A 264 -10.63 0.54 -21.97
CA ARG A 264 -9.37 1.01 -22.57
C ARG A 264 -8.13 0.40 -21.93
N PHE A 265 -8.24 -0.25 -20.77
CA PHE A 265 -7.09 -0.78 -20.05
C PHE A 265 -6.91 -2.30 -20.27
N PRO A 266 -5.66 -2.80 -20.35
CA PRO A 266 -5.38 -4.22 -20.63
C PRO A 266 -5.97 -5.22 -19.63
N ASN A 267 -5.86 -4.97 -18.32
CA ASN A 267 -6.26 -5.96 -17.31
C ASN A 267 -7.78 -6.05 -17.13
N THR A 268 -8.49 -4.94 -17.33
CA THR A 268 -9.95 -4.87 -17.18
C THR A 268 -10.70 -5.43 -18.39
N ARG A 269 -10.08 -5.45 -19.59
CA ARG A 269 -10.63 -6.14 -20.78
C ARG A 269 -10.74 -7.65 -20.60
N LYS A 270 -9.89 -8.27 -19.79
CA LYS A 270 -9.85 -9.73 -19.59
C LYS A 270 -10.79 -10.23 -18.48
N ALA A 271 -11.31 -9.31 -17.66
CA ALA A 271 -12.17 -9.63 -16.51
C ALA A 271 -13.67 -9.46 -16.81
N GLN A 272 -14.02 -9.00 -18.01
CA GLN A 272 -15.38 -8.95 -18.56
C GLN A 272 -15.61 -10.19 -19.42
#